data_AF-A0A7R9TC37-F1
#
_entry.id   AF-A0A7R9TC37-F1
#
_cell.length_a   1.000
_cell.length_b   1.000
_cell.length_c   1.000
_cell.angle_alpha   90.00
_cell.angle_beta   90.00
_cell.angle_gamma   90.00
#
_symmetry.space_group_name_H-M   'P 1'
#
loop_
_entity.id
_entity.type
_entity.pdbx_description
1 polymer ?
#
loop_
_entity_poly.entity_id
_entity_poly.type
_entity_poly.pdbx_seq_one_letter_code
_entity_poly.pdbx_strand_id
1 'polypeptide(L)'
;HHDAGGEAALELDNGVNVFTTRSVPAAPGIELAMNRGFNVTDAESMLRWHAVTPGFNPHGGVRLRIPGGAVDGADVLEKIRLLRRWRQEMAMPPRGSDLWRESALLGIYGDGDEEL
;
A
#
# COMPACT_ATOMS: atom_id res chain seq x y z
N HIS A 1 -24.61 -11.83 -58.13
CA HIS A 1 -23.57 -11.03 -57.47
C HIS A 1 -22.42 -11.96 -57.14
N HIS A 2 -21.47 -12.08 -58.06
CA HIS A 2 -20.20 -12.77 -57.82
C HIS A 2 -19.18 -11.71 -57.36
N ASP A 3 -18.25 -12.14 -56.51
CA ASP A 3 -17.12 -11.39 -55.95
C ASP A 3 -17.42 -10.58 -54.67
N ALA A 4 -17.99 -11.28 -53.69
CA ALA A 4 -17.69 -10.99 -52.28
C ALA A 4 -16.42 -11.75 -51.90
N GLY A 5 -15.28 -11.07 -51.85
CA GLY A 5 -14.00 -11.69 -51.50
C GLY A 5 -12.84 -10.72 -51.60
N GLY A 6 -12.81 -9.71 -50.73
CA GLY A 6 -11.58 -8.96 -50.47
C GLY A 6 -10.77 -9.70 -49.41
N GLU A 7 -9.56 -10.13 -49.76
CA GLU A 7 -8.59 -10.58 -48.76
C GLU A 7 -7.94 -9.35 -48.13
N ALA A 8 -8.21 -9.14 -46.84
CA ALA A 8 -7.50 -8.16 -46.03
C ALA A 8 -6.46 -8.91 -45.19
N ALA A 9 -5.20 -8.89 -45.64
CA ALA A 9 -4.08 -9.31 -44.82
C ALA A 9 -3.80 -8.21 -43.78
N LEU A 10 -4.36 -8.38 -42.58
CA LEU A 10 -4.01 -7.57 -41.42
C LEU A 10 -2.77 -8.17 -40.78
N GLU A 11 -1.60 -7.75 -41.23
CA GLU A 11 -0.35 -8.05 -40.54
C GLU A 11 -0.27 -7.14 -39.30
N LEU A 12 -0.57 -7.71 -38.14
CA LEU A 12 -0.17 -7.12 -36.87
C LEU A 12 1.34 -7.20 -36.79
N ASP A 13 1.99 -6.05 -36.88
CA ASP A 13 3.41 -5.90 -36.62
C ASP A 13 3.66 -6.21 -35.14
N ASN A 14 3.79 -7.51 -34.81
CA ASN A 14 3.96 -8.06 -33.47
C ASN A 14 5.40 -7.82 -32.95
N GLY A 15 5.94 -6.64 -33.22
CA GLY A 15 7.28 -6.23 -32.84
C GLY A 15 7.26 -5.29 -31.65
N VAL A 16 7.98 -5.63 -30.57
CA VAL A 16 8.30 -4.66 -29.52
C VAL A 16 9.58 -3.93 -29.93
N ASN A 17 9.44 -2.67 -30.33
CA ASN A 17 10.56 -1.81 -30.65
C ASN A 17 11.14 -1.19 -29.38
N VAL A 18 12.42 -1.46 -29.12
CA VAL A 18 13.17 -0.92 -27.98
C VAL A 18 14.21 0.06 -28.50
N PHE A 19 14.16 1.30 -28.02
CA PHE A 19 15.12 2.34 -28.38
C PHE A 19 15.96 2.74 -27.17
N THR A 20 17.23 3.06 -27.40
CA THR A 20 18.09 3.62 -26.36
C THR A 20 17.75 5.10 -26.16
N THR A 21 17.58 5.50 -24.90
CA THR A 21 17.32 6.92 -24.54
C THR A 21 18.61 7.72 -24.41
N ARG A 22 19.77 7.07 -24.48
CA ARG A 22 21.11 7.66 -24.41
C ARG A 22 22.03 7.00 -25.43
N SER A 23 22.99 7.76 -25.93
CA SER A 23 24.06 7.22 -26.77
C SER A 23 24.91 6.26 -25.94
N VAL A 24 25.01 5.02 -26.40
CA VAL A 24 25.86 3.99 -25.79
C VAL A 24 27.02 3.72 -26.76
N PRO A 25 28.28 3.62 -26.30
CA PRO A 25 29.39 3.24 -27.15
C PRO A 25 29.11 1.89 -27.83
N ALA A 26 29.40 1.78 -29.12
CA ALA A 26 29.27 0.52 -29.85
C ALA A 26 30.47 -0.41 -29.54
N ALA A 27 30.57 -0.87 -28.29
CA ALA A 27 31.59 -1.83 -27.88
C ALA A 27 30.93 -3.16 -27.43
N PRO A 28 31.49 -4.32 -27.83
CA PRO A 28 31.01 -5.62 -27.36
C PRO A 28 31.09 -5.74 -25.83
N GLY A 29 30.06 -6.33 -25.22
CA GLY A 29 30.04 -6.61 -23.78
C GLY A 29 29.50 -5.49 -22.90
N ILE A 30 28.98 -4.39 -23.48
CA ILE A 30 28.27 -3.37 -22.69
C ILE A 30 26.89 -3.88 -22.32
N GLU A 31 26.58 -3.85 -21.01
CA GLU A 31 25.27 -4.17 -20.49
C GLU A 31 24.27 -3.04 -20.81
N LEU A 32 23.10 -3.42 -21.34
CA LEU A 32 21.98 -2.52 -21.59
C LEU A 32 20.88 -2.82 -20.57
N ALA A 33 20.52 -1.82 -19.77
CA ALA A 33 19.43 -1.92 -18.82
C ALA A 33 18.20 -1.13 -19.30
N MET A 34 17.02 -1.75 -19.18
CA MET A 34 15.74 -1.06 -19.41
C MET A 34 15.28 -0.37 -18.13
N ASN A 35 14.78 0.86 -18.26
CA ASN A 35 14.13 1.51 -17.13
C ASN A 35 12.80 0.81 -16.83
N ARG A 36 12.67 0.27 -15.60
CA ARG A 36 11.48 -0.47 -15.15
C ARG A 36 10.32 0.44 -14.70
N GLY A 37 10.53 1.75 -14.66
CA GLY A 37 9.49 2.74 -14.33
C GLY A 37 10.08 4.01 -13.72
N PHE A 38 9.31 5.09 -13.69
CA PHE A 38 9.73 6.35 -13.08
C PHE A 38 9.41 6.37 -11.58
N ASN A 39 10.34 6.86 -10.76
CA ASN A 39 10.16 7.13 -9.33
C ASN A 39 9.68 5.92 -8.50
N VAL A 40 10.15 4.71 -8.82
CA VAL A 40 9.72 3.49 -8.13
C VAL A 40 10.62 3.19 -6.94
N THR A 41 10.02 2.89 -5.80
CA THR A 41 10.76 2.48 -4.58
C THR A 41 11.37 1.09 -4.76
N ASP A 42 12.39 0.76 -3.96
CA ASP A 42 12.96 -0.61 -3.96
C ASP A 42 11.93 -1.66 -3.54
N ALA A 43 11.05 -1.32 -2.59
CA ALA A 43 9.96 -2.18 -2.15
C ALA A 43 8.98 -2.48 -3.30
N GLU A 44 8.56 -1.46 -4.05
CA GLU A 44 7.71 -1.65 -5.22
C GLU A 44 8.41 -2.41 -6.33
N SER A 45 9.72 -2.18 -6.50
CA SER A 45 10.51 -2.88 -7.52
C SER A 45 10.65 -4.37 -7.21
N MET A 46 10.89 -4.70 -5.94
CA MET A 46 10.92 -6.07 -5.45
C MET A 46 9.57 -6.77 -5.61
N LEU A 47 8.46 -6.09 -5.32
CA LEU A 47 7.13 -6.69 -5.43
C LEU A 47 6.67 -6.89 -6.87
N ARG A 48 7.03 -6.00 -7.80
CA ARG A 48 6.57 -6.06 -9.20
C ARG A 48 7.47 -6.90 -10.10
N TRP A 49 8.78 -6.82 -9.90
CA TRP A 49 9.76 -7.44 -10.79
C TRP A 49 10.70 -8.41 -10.09
N HIS A 50 10.50 -8.67 -8.79
CA HIS A 50 11.34 -9.57 -7.99
C HIS A 50 12.84 -9.23 -8.07
N ALA A 51 13.16 -7.97 -8.32
CA ALA A 51 14.52 -7.50 -8.50
C ALA A 51 14.68 -6.07 -7.97
N VAL A 52 15.79 -5.85 -7.26
CA VAL A 52 16.20 -4.53 -6.74
C VAL A 52 17.53 -4.16 -7.38
N THR A 53 17.64 -2.93 -7.87
CA THR A 53 18.88 -2.43 -8.46
C THR A 53 19.91 -2.20 -7.35
N PRO A 54 21.12 -2.78 -7.45
CA PRO A 54 22.17 -2.51 -6.47
C PRO A 54 22.56 -1.02 -6.46
N GLY A 55 22.75 -0.46 -5.27
CA GLY A 55 23.17 0.94 -5.08
C GLY A 55 22.10 1.81 -4.42
N PHE A 56 22.32 3.12 -4.45
CA PHE A 56 21.40 4.09 -3.85
C PHE A 56 20.23 4.40 -4.80
N ASN A 57 19.00 4.18 -4.33
CA ASN A 57 17.79 4.62 -5.01
C ASN A 57 17.29 5.95 -4.41
N PRO A 58 17.33 7.08 -5.15
CA PRO A 58 16.87 8.38 -4.66
C PRO A 58 15.35 8.44 -4.38
N HIS A 59 14.60 7.44 -4.87
CA HIS A 59 13.17 7.31 -4.64
C HIS A 59 12.84 6.27 -3.57
N GLY A 60 13.84 5.65 -2.95
CA GLY A 60 13.66 4.72 -1.84
C GLY A 60 13.03 5.42 -0.63
N GLY A 61 12.11 4.73 0.03
CA GLY A 61 11.46 5.27 1.23
C GLY A 61 10.64 4.22 1.98
N VAL A 62 10.42 4.48 3.26
CA VAL A 62 9.55 3.67 4.13
C VAL A 62 8.24 4.40 4.32
N ARG A 63 7.12 3.70 4.15
CA ARG A 63 5.79 4.25 4.43
C ARG A 63 5.49 4.10 5.92
N LEU A 64 5.42 5.23 6.63
CA LEU A 64 4.99 5.27 8.02
C LEU A 64 3.47 5.43 8.07
N ARG A 65 2.78 4.49 8.72
CA ARG A 65 1.36 4.63 9.01
C ARG A 65 1.21 5.30 10.37
N ILE A 66 0.77 6.55 10.38
CA ILE A 66 0.45 7.25 11.64
C ILE A 66 -0.94 6.81 12.10
N PRO A 67 -1.06 6.18 13.28
CA PRO A 67 -2.36 5.77 13.80
C PRO A 67 -3.19 7.01 14.12
N GLY A 68 -4.46 7.01 13.71
CA GLY A 68 -5.33 8.18 13.86
C GLY A 68 -5.02 9.37 12.94
N GLY A 69 -4.07 9.27 12.00
CA GLY A 69 -3.73 10.36 11.08
C GLY A 69 -4.77 10.63 9.98
N ALA A 70 -5.62 9.65 9.66
CA ALA A 70 -6.65 9.74 8.61
C ALA A 70 -8.07 9.95 9.18
N VAL A 71 -8.18 10.67 10.30
CA VAL A 71 -9.46 10.84 10.99
C VAL A 71 -10.36 11.82 10.24
N ASP A 72 -9.84 12.88 9.62
CA ASP A 72 -10.68 13.99 9.11
C ASP A 72 -11.75 13.57 8.08
N GLY A 73 -11.40 12.70 7.13
CA GLY A 73 -12.32 12.20 6.10
C GLY A 73 -13.10 10.94 6.47
N ALA A 74 -12.90 10.38 7.67
CA ALA A 74 -13.56 9.15 8.09
C ALA A 74 -15.00 9.41 8.60
N ASP A 75 -15.89 8.46 8.34
CA ASP A 75 -17.24 8.46 8.94
C ASP A 75 -17.15 8.27 10.47
N VAL A 76 -18.19 8.66 11.21
CA VAL A 76 -18.21 8.73 12.68
C VAL A 76 -17.78 7.41 13.32
N LEU A 77 -18.27 6.28 12.81
CA LEU A 77 -17.91 4.96 13.34
C LEU A 77 -16.42 4.65 13.13
N GLU A 78 -15.89 4.99 11.96
CA GLU A 78 -14.51 4.75 11.60
C GLU A 78 -13.57 5.69 12.36
N LYS A 79 -13.99 6.94 12.61
CA LYS A 79 -13.31 7.88 13.52
C LYS A 79 -13.17 7.30 14.92
N ILE A 80 -14.24 6.75 15.49
CA ILE A 80 -14.21 6.12 16.82
C ILE A 80 -13.22 4.95 16.85
N ARG A 81 -13.23 4.09 15.82
CA ARG A 81 -12.30 2.97 15.71
C ARG A 81 -10.84 3.43 15.61
N LEU A 82 -10.56 4.39 14.74
CA LEU A 82 -9.21 4.95 14.55
C LEU A 82 -8.67 5.59 15.83
N LEU A 83 -9.49 6.35 16.56
CA LEU A 83 -9.10 6.98 17.82
C LEU A 83 -8.91 5.99 18.96
N ARG A 84 -9.75 4.94 19.05
CA ARG A 84 -9.57 3.88 20.04
C ARG A 84 -8.27 3.11 19.80
N ARG A 85 -7.98 2.77 18.54
CA ARG A 85 -6.73 2.12 18.15
C ARG A 85 -5.51 3.00 18.44
N TRP A 86 -5.58 4.29 18.11
CA TRP A 86 -4.50 5.23 18.43
C TRP A 86 -4.22 5.29 19.93
N ARG A 87 -5.23 5.32 20.79
CA ARG A 87 -5.03 5.28 22.25
C ARG A 87 -4.37 3.99 22.72
N GLN A 88 -4.72 2.84 22.15
CA GLN A 88 -4.10 1.55 22.47
C GLN A 88 -2.62 1.54 22.08
N GLU A 89 -2.31 1.98 20.85
CA GLU A 89 -0.93 2.00 20.34
C GLU A 89 -0.06 3.05 21.07
N MET A 90 -0.66 4.13 21.58
CA MET A 90 0.00 5.13 22.43
C MET A 90 0.03 4.76 23.92
N ALA A 91 -0.44 3.57 24.31
CA ALA A 91 -0.54 3.12 25.70
C ALA A 91 -1.23 4.14 26.63
N MET A 92 -2.21 4.87 26.10
CA MET A 92 -2.96 5.85 26.88
C MET A 92 -3.82 5.15 27.93
N PRO A 93 -3.98 5.74 29.13
CA PRO A 93 -4.80 5.15 30.18
C PRO A 93 -6.23 4.90 29.67
N PRO A 94 -6.89 3.82 30.13
CA PRO A 94 -8.26 3.50 29.73
C PRO A 94 -9.20 4.65 30.08
N ARG A 95 -10.28 4.84 29.29
CA ARG A 95 -11.27 5.87 29.63
C ARG A 95 -12.01 5.44 30.89
N GLY A 96 -12.47 6.40 31.69
CA GLY A 96 -13.33 6.10 32.85
C GLY A 96 -14.51 5.19 32.46
N SER A 97 -15.14 5.43 31.30
CA SER A 97 -16.21 4.57 30.78
C SER A 97 -15.80 3.12 30.51
N ASP A 98 -14.55 2.87 30.11
CA ASP A 98 -14.02 1.53 29.88
C ASP A 98 -13.75 0.83 31.23
N LEU A 99 -13.18 1.55 32.20
CA LEU A 99 -12.98 1.08 33.57
C LEU A 99 -14.31 0.68 34.24
N TRP A 100 -15.37 1.49 34.05
CA TRP A 100 -16.70 1.19 34.59
C TRP A 100 -17.33 -0.06 33.96
N ARG A 101 -17.10 -0.32 32.66
CA ARG A 101 -17.59 -1.54 31.99
C ARG A 101 -16.81 -2.77 32.44
N GLU A 102 -15.49 -2.65 32.57
CA GLU A 102 -14.64 -3.72 33.07
C GLU A 102 -14.93 -4.01 34.55
N SER A 103 -15.16 -3.01 35.38
CA SER A 103 -15.54 -3.20 36.79
C SER A 103 -16.93 -3.84 36.96
N ALA A 104 -17.87 -3.53 36.07
CA ALA A 104 -19.18 -4.19 36.03
C ALA A 104 -19.05 -5.68 35.63
N LEU A 105 -18.18 -6.00 34.67
CA LEU A 105 -17.88 -7.39 34.28
C LEU A 105 -17.11 -8.16 35.35
N LEU A 106 -16.28 -7.47 36.15
CA LEU A 106 -15.57 -8.06 37.29
C LEU A 106 -16.44 -8.19 38.55
N GLY A 107 -17.71 -7.77 38.54
CA GLY A 107 -18.60 -7.84 39.71
C GLY A 107 -18.17 -6.96 40.88
N ILE A 108 -17.30 -5.97 40.66
CA ILE A 108 -16.74 -5.12 41.74
C ILE A 108 -17.79 -4.14 42.29
N TYR A 109 -18.84 -3.85 41.51
CA TYR A 109 -19.95 -2.97 41.90
C TYR A 109 -21.30 -3.66 41.62
N GLY A 110 -21.59 -4.74 42.33
CA GLY A 110 -22.89 -5.42 42.21
C GLY A 110 -22.99 -6.77 42.91
N ASP A 111 -22.84 -6.78 44.22
CA ASP A 111 -23.74 -7.52 45.14
C ASP A 111 -24.00 -6.53 46.29
N GLY A 112 -24.78 -5.49 45.98
CA GLY A 112 -25.34 -4.64 47.01
C GLY A 112 -26.47 -5.42 47.65
N ASP A 113 -26.28 -5.80 48.91
CA ASP A 113 -27.31 -6.29 49.82
C ASP A 113 -28.66 -5.58 49.57
N GLU A 114 -29.61 -6.27 48.93
CA GLU A 114 -31.04 -5.99 49.09
C GLU A 114 -31.59 -6.92 50.17
N GLU A 115 -31.15 -6.72 51.42
CA GLU A 115 -31.97 -7.00 52.60
C GLU A 115 -32.73 -5.72 52.96
N LEU A 116 -34.02 -5.65 52.59
CA LEU A 116 -35.12 -4.99 53.33
C LEU A 116 -36.48 -5.18 52.65
#